data_AF-A0A7J5V5E3-F1
#
_entry.id   AF-A0A7J5V5E3-F1
#
_cell.length_a   1.000
_cell.length_b   1.000
_cell.length_c   1.000
_cell.angle_alpha   90.00
_cell.angle_beta   90.00
_cell.angle_gamma   90.00
#
_symmetry.space_group_name_H-M   'P 1'
#
loop_
_entity.id
_entity.type
_entity.pdbx_description
1 polymer ?
#
loop_
_entity_poly.entity_id
_entity_poly.type
_entity_poly.pdbx_seq_one_letter_code
_entity_poly.pdbx_strand_id
1 'polypeptide(L)'
;MESATTINYISTVDNEASVEREYERDFSPVSALNIGSPIEFLVPGTSLFYVSLKDSYFDIQVKITNADGTNLAADAPVGPANLMAHTMFSNIELYLNGKQITEPTNHYHYRAYMETLLNSSLTAQTKRMIMEGWLIDTSGQVNVTNAFIYLIKMLTSRLILIFAYA
;
A
#
# COMPACT_ATOMS: atom_id res chain seq x y z
N MET A 1 48.33 3.51 -24.37
CA MET A 1 47.10 4.20 -23.95
C MET A 1 46.06 3.14 -23.75
N GLU A 2 45.91 2.72 -22.50
CA GLU A 2 45.02 1.64 -22.07
C GLU A 2 43.59 2.18 -22.10
N SER A 3 42.77 1.63 -22.99
CA SER A 3 41.37 2.00 -23.14
C SER A 3 40.59 1.40 -21.97
N ALA A 4 40.41 2.20 -20.92
CA ALA A 4 39.54 1.86 -19.80
C ALA A 4 38.14 1.56 -20.32
N THR A 5 37.76 0.29 -20.31
CA THR A 5 36.42 -0.15 -20.64
C THR A 5 35.52 0.29 -19.48
N THR A 6 34.66 1.30 -19.72
CA THR A 6 33.73 1.82 -18.72
C THR A 6 32.80 0.71 -18.25
N ILE A 7 33.01 0.22 -17.03
CA ILE A 7 32.13 -0.74 -16.37
C ILE A 7 30.88 0.03 -15.93
N ASN A 8 29.78 -0.15 -16.68
CA ASN A 8 28.47 0.38 -16.31
C ASN A 8 27.96 -0.37 -15.07
N TYR A 9 28.16 0.20 -13.88
CA TYR A 9 27.54 -0.24 -12.64
C TYR A 9 26.09 0.26 -12.60
N ILE A 10 25.23 -0.38 -13.39
CA ILE A 10 23.80 -0.45 -13.08
C ILE A 10 23.52 -1.94 -13.04
N SER A 11 23.67 -2.51 -11.85
CA SER A 11 23.24 -3.87 -11.57
C SER A 11 21.74 -3.94 -11.84
N THR A 12 21.33 -4.72 -12.84
CA THR A 12 19.97 -5.25 -12.85
C THR A 12 19.84 -6.09 -11.58
N VAL A 13 18.74 -5.91 -10.84
CA VAL A 13 18.34 -6.73 -9.69
C VAL A 13 18.61 -8.20 -10.02
N ASP A 14 19.10 -8.96 -9.05
CA ASP A 14 19.40 -10.39 -9.15
C ASP A 14 18.20 -11.16 -9.73
N ASN A 15 18.11 -11.24 -11.05
CA ASN A 15 17.20 -12.15 -11.71
C ASN A 15 17.85 -13.52 -11.57
N GLU A 16 17.19 -14.42 -10.85
CA GLU A 16 17.64 -15.81 -10.81
C GLU A 16 17.83 -16.30 -12.24
N ALA A 17 18.95 -16.95 -12.54
CA ALA A 17 19.32 -17.35 -13.90
C ALA A 17 18.29 -18.28 -14.59
N SER A 18 17.27 -18.73 -13.87
CA SER A 18 16.17 -19.56 -14.37
C SER A 18 14.91 -18.78 -14.78
N VAL A 19 14.80 -17.49 -14.43
CA VAL A 19 13.62 -16.68 -14.74
C VAL A 19 13.70 -16.22 -16.19
N GLU A 20 12.89 -16.83 -17.05
CA GLU A 20 12.85 -16.48 -18.48
C GLU A 20 12.09 -15.18 -18.76
N ARG A 21 10.97 -14.95 -18.06
CA ARG A 21 10.06 -13.80 -18.24
C ARG A 21 9.26 -13.51 -16.98
N GLU A 22 8.93 -12.24 -16.78
CA GLU A 22 8.04 -11.74 -15.73
C GLU A 22 6.86 -11.01 -16.37
N TYR A 23 5.68 -11.13 -15.79
CA TYR A 23 4.50 -10.38 -16.20
C TYR A 23 3.58 -10.17 -15.00
N GLU A 24 2.82 -9.10 -15.06
CA GLU A 24 1.83 -8.75 -14.06
C GLU A 24 0.46 -9.36 -14.39
N ARG A 25 -0.29 -9.73 -13.36
CA ARG A 25 -1.64 -10.28 -13.51
C ARG A 25 -2.55 -9.73 -12.43
N ASP A 26 -3.66 -9.15 -12.88
CA ASP A 26 -4.68 -8.62 -11.98
C ASP A 26 -5.63 -9.72 -11.50
N PHE A 27 -5.98 -9.64 -10.23
CA PHE A 27 -7.00 -10.48 -9.60
C PHE A 27 -8.07 -9.61 -8.97
N SER A 28 -9.32 -9.88 -9.33
CA SER A 28 -10.48 -9.26 -8.67
C SER A 28 -10.97 -10.11 -7.50
N PRO A 29 -11.67 -9.51 -6.52
CA PRO A 29 -12.31 -10.25 -5.45
C PRO A 29 -13.25 -11.33 -5.98
N VAL A 30 -13.28 -12.49 -5.31
CA VAL A 30 -14.15 -13.62 -5.68
C VAL A 30 -15.62 -13.31 -5.38
N SER A 31 -15.87 -12.49 -4.36
CA SER A 31 -17.19 -12.10 -3.89
C SER A 31 -17.44 -10.60 -4.05
N ALA A 32 -18.72 -10.22 -4.08
CA ALA A 32 -19.11 -8.82 -3.99
C ALA A 32 -18.63 -8.21 -2.66
N LEU A 33 -18.20 -6.94 -2.72
CA LEU A 33 -17.74 -6.19 -1.56
C LEU A 33 -18.95 -5.81 -0.70
N ASN A 34 -18.98 -6.34 0.53
CA ASN A 34 -20.02 -6.05 1.51
C ASN A 34 -19.37 -5.53 2.81
N ILE A 35 -20.06 -4.62 3.50
CA ILE A 35 -19.57 -4.07 4.77
C ILE A 35 -19.47 -5.20 5.79
N GLY A 36 -18.29 -5.35 6.40
CA GLY A 36 -18.02 -6.36 7.42
C GLY A 36 -17.80 -7.78 6.87
N SER A 37 -17.89 -8.00 5.56
CA SER A 37 -17.48 -9.26 4.94
C SER A 37 -16.00 -9.23 4.56
N PRO A 38 -15.29 -10.37 4.64
CA PRO A 38 -13.92 -10.46 4.16
C PRO A 38 -13.87 -10.21 2.64
N ILE A 39 -12.75 -9.64 2.20
CA ILE A 39 -12.42 -9.51 0.78
C ILE A 39 -11.50 -10.66 0.43
N GLU A 40 -11.97 -11.57 -0.41
CA GLU A 40 -11.25 -12.81 -0.73
C GLU A 40 -10.69 -12.74 -2.16
N PHE A 41 -9.40 -13.03 -2.29
CA PHE A 41 -8.70 -13.16 -3.56
C PHE A 41 -8.24 -14.60 -3.74
N LEU A 42 -8.59 -15.20 -4.89
CA LEU A 42 -8.13 -16.54 -5.25
C LEU A 42 -7.07 -16.43 -6.34
N VAL A 43 -5.81 -16.66 -5.96
CA VAL A 43 -4.69 -16.76 -6.89
C VAL A 43 -4.43 -18.25 -7.17
N PRO A 44 -4.85 -18.79 -8.34
CA PRO A 44 -4.67 -20.18 -8.65
C PRO A 44 -3.18 -20.48 -8.91
N GLY A 45 -2.68 -21.57 -8.32
CA GLY A 45 -1.36 -22.09 -8.64
C GLY A 45 -1.29 -22.58 -10.08
N THR A 46 -0.16 -22.36 -10.74
CA THR A 46 0.10 -22.87 -12.09
C THR A 46 1.42 -23.63 -12.13
N SER A 47 1.54 -24.63 -13.00
CA SER A 47 2.80 -25.38 -13.18
C SER A 47 3.83 -24.64 -14.03
N LEU A 48 3.44 -23.54 -14.67
CA LEU A 48 4.26 -22.81 -15.63
C LEU A 48 4.92 -21.56 -15.03
N PHE A 49 4.28 -20.95 -14.02
CA PHE A 49 4.71 -19.68 -13.46
C PHE A 49 4.67 -19.72 -11.94
N TYR A 50 5.65 -19.08 -11.32
CA TYR A 50 5.66 -18.80 -9.90
C TYR A 50 5.10 -17.40 -9.64
N VAL A 51 4.47 -17.23 -8.47
CA VAL A 51 3.96 -15.93 -8.02
C VAL A 51 4.99 -15.32 -7.07
N SER A 52 5.52 -14.14 -7.43
CA SER A 52 6.35 -13.34 -6.50
C SER A 52 5.44 -12.64 -5.51
N LEU A 53 5.45 -13.09 -4.24
CA LEU A 53 4.72 -12.41 -3.17
C LEU A 53 5.35 -11.07 -2.78
N LYS A 54 6.65 -10.87 -3.08
CA LYS A 54 7.36 -9.63 -2.77
C LYS A 54 6.86 -8.46 -3.61
N ASP A 55 6.55 -8.73 -4.87
CA ASP A 55 6.13 -7.72 -5.85
C ASP A 55 4.60 -7.72 -6.04
N SER A 56 3.88 -8.45 -5.19
CA SER A 56 2.42 -8.41 -5.13
C SER A 56 1.95 -7.21 -4.32
N TYR A 57 0.96 -6.48 -4.83
CA TYR A 57 0.36 -5.34 -4.14
C TYR A 57 -1.17 -5.33 -4.34
N PHE A 58 -1.86 -4.61 -3.47
CA PHE A 58 -3.30 -4.38 -3.58
C PHE A 58 -3.55 -3.02 -4.20
N ASP A 59 -4.38 -2.99 -5.25
CA ASP A 59 -4.98 -1.75 -5.74
C ASP A 59 -6.31 -1.52 -5.00
N ILE A 60 -6.42 -0.36 -4.34
CA ILE A 60 -7.54 -0.03 -3.46
C ILE A 60 -8.12 1.32 -3.90
N GLN A 61 -9.36 1.29 -4.39
CA GLN A 61 -10.14 2.47 -4.69
C GLN A 61 -11.16 2.75 -3.58
N VAL A 62 -11.11 3.95 -2.98
CA VAL A 62 -11.99 4.34 -1.88
C VAL A 62 -12.73 5.65 -2.17
N LYS A 63 -14.00 5.70 -1.75
CA LYS A 63 -14.81 6.92 -1.74
C LYS A 63 -15.14 7.27 -0.29
N ILE A 64 -14.73 8.46 0.14
CA ILE A 64 -15.05 8.96 1.48
C ILE A 64 -16.42 9.66 1.41
N THR A 65 -17.33 9.23 2.28
CA THR A 65 -18.71 9.74 2.38
C THR A 65 -19.08 9.98 3.84
N ASN A 66 -20.16 10.72 4.07
CA ASN A 66 -20.78 10.80 5.39
C ASN A 66 -21.34 9.42 5.81
N ALA A 67 -21.67 9.26 7.09
CA ALA A 67 -22.25 8.01 7.61
C ALA A 67 -23.58 7.62 6.92
N ASP A 68 -24.29 8.58 6.34
CA ASP A 68 -25.53 8.38 5.58
C ASP A 68 -25.29 8.09 4.07
N GLY A 69 -24.02 7.98 3.65
CA GLY A 69 -23.63 7.73 2.26
C GLY A 69 -23.63 8.98 1.36
N THR A 70 -23.98 10.15 1.89
CA THR A 70 -23.93 11.41 1.12
C THR A 70 -22.49 11.89 0.91
N ASN A 71 -22.30 12.73 -0.10
CA ASN A 71 -20.99 13.32 -0.37
C ASN A 71 -20.61 14.30 0.76
N LEU A 72 -19.31 14.35 1.08
CA LEU A 72 -18.76 15.32 2.01
C LEU A 72 -18.93 16.76 1.49
N ALA A 73 -19.14 17.71 2.39
CA ALA A 73 -19.03 19.13 2.07
C ALA A 73 -17.58 19.49 1.70
N ALA A 74 -17.38 20.51 0.88
CA ALA A 74 -16.07 20.88 0.36
C ALA A 74 -15.06 21.30 1.46
N ASP A 75 -15.56 21.79 2.58
CA ASP A 75 -14.83 22.23 3.77
C ASP A 75 -15.04 21.31 4.98
N ALA A 76 -15.61 20.11 4.76
CA ALA A 76 -15.81 19.14 5.81
C ALA A 76 -14.47 18.85 6.48
N PRO A 77 -14.34 19.05 7.80
CA PRO A 77 -13.13 18.69 8.49
C PRO A 77 -13.07 17.17 8.49
N VAL A 78 -12.28 16.58 7.61
CA VAL A 78 -11.99 15.14 7.58
C VAL A 78 -10.52 14.93 7.25
N GLY A 79 -9.95 13.83 7.72
CA GLY A 79 -8.59 13.42 7.41
C GLY A 79 -8.47 11.89 7.46
N PRO A 80 -7.54 11.31 6.71
CA PRO A 80 -7.28 9.88 6.80
C PRO A 80 -6.68 9.53 8.16
N ALA A 81 -6.95 8.31 8.63
CA ALA A 81 -6.19 7.75 9.75
C ALA A 81 -4.72 7.56 9.33
N ASN A 82 -3.80 7.67 10.30
CA ASN A 82 -2.38 7.44 10.08
C ASN A 82 -2.16 6.02 9.53
N LEU A 83 -1.31 5.85 8.51
CA LEU A 83 -1.19 4.59 7.76
C LEU A 83 -2.55 4.05 7.28
N MET A 84 -3.26 4.87 6.53
CA MET A 84 -4.63 4.61 6.06
C MET A 84 -4.82 3.20 5.46
N ALA A 85 -3.91 2.74 4.61
CA ALA A 85 -4.01 1.42 3.99
C ALA A 85 -3.98 0.27 5.01
N HIS A 86 -3.15 0.38 6.06
CA HIS A 86 -3.06 -0.64 7.12
C HIS A 86 -4.23 -0.57 8.09
N THR A 87 -4.77 0.63 8.34
CA THR A 87 -5.89 0.84 9.28
C THR A 87 -7.26 0.46 8.70
N MET A 88 -7.36 0.28 7.38
CA MET A 88 -8.58 -0.22 6.72
C MET A 88 -8.92 -1.67 7.08
N PHE A 89 -7.93 -2.49 7.43
CA PHE A 89 -8.10 -3.92 7.64
C PHE A 89 -7.88 -4.31 9.10
N SER A 90 -8.85 -4.98 9.71
CA SER A 90 -8.70 -5.53 11.06
C SER A 90 -7.80 -6.76 11.10
N ASN A 91 -7.83 -7.56 10.04
CA ASN A 91 -7.09 -8.81 9.88
C ASN A 91 -6.75 -9.01 8.38
N ILE A 92 -5.59 -9.61 8.09
CA ILE A 92 -5.17 -10.03 6.75
C ILE A 92 -4.68 -11.47 6.85
N GLU A 93 -5.39 -12.37 6.16
CA GLU A 93 -5.11 -13.79 6.20
C GLU A 93 -4.56 -14.28 4.85
N LEU A 94 -3.39 -14.92 4.91
CA LEU A 94 -2.79 -15.61 3.77
C LEU A 94 -2.84 -17.12 3.98
N TYR A 95 -3.38 -17.82 2.98
CA TYR A 95 -3.47 -19.27 2.92
C TYR A 95 -2.59 -19.78 1.77
N LEU A 96 -1.68 -20.70 2.07
CA LEU A 96 -0.89 -21.41 1.06
C LEU A 96 -1.31 -22.87 1.04
N ASN A 97 -1.78 -23.34 -0.13
CA ASN A 97 -2.24 -24.72 -0.32
C ASN A 97 -3.27 -25.18 0.74
N GLY A 98 -4.24 -24.30 1.07
CA GLY A 98 -5.27 -24.56 2.08
C GLY A 98 -4.80 -24.47 3.54
N LYS A 99 -3.51 -24.19 3.80
CA LYS A 99 -2.98 -23.96 5.15
C LYS A 99 -2.79 -22.47 5.40
N GLN A 100 -3.39 -21.96 6.47
CA GLN A 100 -3.14 -20.60 6.93
C GLN A 100 -1.69 -20.47 7.40
N ILE A 101 -0.98 -19.47 6.87
CA ILE A 101 0.40 -19.15 7.27
C ILE A 101 0.51 -17.90 8.15
N THR A 102 -0.57 -17.12 8.20
CA THR A 102 -0.73 -15.94 9.04
C THR A 102 -1.43 -16.31 10.35
N GLU A 103 -1.23 -15.50 11.38
CA GLU A 103 -1.95 -15.68 12.63
C GLU A 103 -3.36 -15.07 12.51
N PRO A 104 -4.45 -15.83 12.77
CA PRO A 104 -5.82 -15.32 12.69
C PRO A 104 -6.12 -14.40 13.87
N THR A 105 -5.62 -13.16 13.84
CA THR A 105 -5.84 -12.17 14.90
C THR A 105 -6.40 -10.87 14.34
N ASN A 106 -7.27 -10.24 15.12
CA ASN A 106 -7.90 -8.97 14.74
C ASN A 106 -7.06 -7.74 15.13
N HIS A 107 -5.75 -7.93 15.29
CA HIS A 107 -4.81 -6.89 15.75
C HIS A 107 -3.82 -6.45 14.67
N TYR A 108 -4.07 -6.80 13.40
CA TYR A 108 -3.17 -6.48 12.29
C TYR A 108 -2.83 -4.99 12.24
N HIS A 109 -3.83 -4.12 12.27
CA HIS A 109 -3.65 -2.67 12.20
C HIS A 109 -2.77 -2.12 13.33
N TYR A 110 -2.93 -2.61 14.57
CA TYR A 110 -2.05 -2.22 15.68
C TYR A 110 -0.63 -2.71 15.49
N ARG A 111 -0.47 -3.96 15.08
CA ARG A 111 0.84 -4.56 14.82
C ARG A 111 1.58 -3.81 13.72
N ALA A 112 0.91 -3.54 12.59
CA ALA A 112 1.47 -2.79 11.46
C ALA A 112 1.90 -1.39 11.88
N TYR A 113 1.10 -0.69 12.69
CA TYR A 113 1.47 0.61 13.22
C TYR A 113 2.75 0.56 14.07
N MET A 114 2.83 -0.40 15.00
CA MET A 114 3.99 -0.56 15.88
C MET A 114 5.23 -1.01 15.13
N GLU A 115 5.11 -1.94 14.18
CA GLU A 115 6.22 -2.36 13.32
C GLU A 115 6.76 -1.19 12.51
N THR A 116 5.87 -0.39 11.92
CA THR A 116 6.26 0.80 11.16
C THR A 116 6.92 1.85 12.05
N LEU A 117 6.41 2.08 13.27
CA LEU A 117 7.00 3.02 14.23
C LEU A 117 8.41 2.60 14.68
N LEU A 118 8.59 1.32 15.01
CA LEU A 118 9.81 0.81 15.64
C LEU A 118 10.90 0.44 14.62
N ASN A 119 10.53 -0.02 13.42
CA ASN A 119 11.49 -0.47 12.41
C ASN A 119 11.94 0.64 11.44
N SER A 120 11.38 1.84 11.55
CA SER A 120 11.73 2.96 10.67
C SER A 120 12.67 3.96 11.33
N SER A 121 13.64 4.46 10.56
CA SER A 121 14.48 5.57 11.01
C SER A 121 13.70 6.88 10.96
N LEU A 122 14.07 7.84 11.81
CA LEU A 122 13.45 9.18 11.82
C LEU A 122 13.53 9.87 10.44
N THR A 123 14.62 9.63 9.70
CA THR A 123 14.79 10.13 8.32
C THR A 123 13.79 9.50 7.35
N ALA A 124 13.46 8.22 7.51
CA ALA A 124 12.46 7.55 6.68
C ALA A 124 11.05 8.06 7.02
N GLN A 125 10.74 8.21 8.30
CA GLN A 125 9.45 8.70 8.80
C GLN A 125 9.12 10.11 8.29
N THR A 126 10.11 10.99 8.26
CA THR A 126 9.95 12.40 7.84
C THR A 126 9.99 12.62 6.34
N LYS A 127 10.35 11.60 5.53
CA LYS A 127 10.52 11.77 4.08
C LYS A 127 9.72 10.75 3.29
N ARG A 128 10.11 9.48 3.35
CA ARG A 128 9.53 8.42 2.52
C ARG A 128 8.11 8.08 2.98
N MET A 129 7.93 7.91 4.28
CA MET A 129 6.70 7.35 4.84
C MET A 129 5.54 8.35 4.81
N ILE A 130 5.80 9.64 4.57
CA ILE A 130 4.75 10.62 4.25
C ILE A 130 3.91 10.15 3.05
N MET A 131 4.55 9.49 2.07
CA MET A 131 3.84 8.91 0.92
C MET A 131 2.96 7.71 1.28
N GLU A 132 3.30 7.00 2.36
CA GLU A 132 2.53 5.88 2.92
C GLU A 132 1.40 6.38 3.86
N GLY A 133 1.27 7.70 4.04
CA GLY A 133 0.32 8.31 4.95
C GLY A 133 0.79 8.34 6.41
N TRP A 134 2.10 8.23 6.65
CA TRP A 134 2.70 8.38 7.99
C TRP A 134 2.87 9.85 8.38
N LEU A 135 2.36 10.20 9.55
CA LEU A 135 2.66 11.46 10.23
C LEU A 135 3.00 11.18 11.69
N ILE A 136 4.09 11.77 12.20
CA ILE A 136 4.40 11.71 13.63
C ILE A 136 3.45 12.66 14.36
N ASP A 137 2.77 12.14 15.38
CA ASP A 137 1.89 12.94 16.21
C ASP A 137 2.68 14.00 16.97
N THR A 138 2.19 15.24 16.93
CA THR A 138 2.68 16.32 17.80
C THR A 138 1.81 16.36 19.05
N SER A 139 2.44 16.50 20.22
CA SER A 139 1.73 16.58 21.51
C SER A 139 0.61 17.62 21.47
N GLY A 140 -0.62 17.23 21.81
CA GLY A 140 -1.80 18.09 21.77
C GLY A 140 -2.48 18.21 20.39
N GLN A 141 -1.96 17.55 19.36
CA GLN A 141 -2.55 17.51 18.01
C GLN A 141 -3.03 16.11 17.58
N VAL A 142 -3.12 15.17 18.53
CA VAL A 142 -3.64 13.82 18.29
C VAL A 142 -5.12 13.92 17.91
N ASN A 143 -5.50 13.33 16.78
CA ASN A 143 -6.87 13.28 16.27
C ASN A 143 -7.47 14.67 15.92
N VAL A 144 -6.63 15.65 15.57
CA VAL A 144 -7.11 16.96 15.08
C VAL A 144 -7.56 16.84 13.64
N THR A 145 -8.86 17.01 13.46
CA THR A 145 -9.48 17.16 12.15
C THR A 145 -8.97 18.45 11.49
N ASN A 146 -8.61 18.40 10.19
CA ASN A 146 -7.87 19.46 9.45
C ASN A 146 -6.34 19.57 9.68
N ALA A 147 -5.67 18.62 10.34
CA ALA A 147 -4.19 18.58 10.33
C ALA A 147 -3.59 18.37 8.91
N PHE A 148 -4.43 18.02 7.93
CA PHE A 148 -4.05 17.44 6.64
C PHE A 148 -4.37 18.31 5.42
N ILE A 149 -4.49 19.64 5.57
CA ILE A 149 -4.61 20.53 4.40
C ILE A 149 -3.31 20.52 3.55
N TYR A 150 -2.19 20.00 4.06
CA TYR A 150 -0.93 19.92 3.32
C TYR A 150 -0.74 18.64 2.49
N LEU A 151 -1.23 17.46 2.92
CA LEU A 151 -0.94 16.21 2.20
C LEU A 151 -1.84 16.01 0.96
N ILE A 152 -3.15 16.31 1.06
CA ILE A 152 -4.06 16.25 -0.10
C ILE A 152 -3.64 17.29 -1.15
N LYS A 153 -3.17 18.47 -0.70
CA LYS A 153 -2.66 19.53 -1.58
C LYS A 153 -1.30 19.19 -2.20
N MET A 154 -0.46 18.41 -1.51
CA MET A 154 0.83 17.92 -2.04
C MET A 154 0.63 16.78 -3.05
N LEU A 155 -0.29 15.85 -2.82
CA LEU A 155 -0.63 14.77 -3.75
C LEU A 155 -1.32 15.29 -5.03
N THR A 156 -2.24 16.25 -4.89
CA THR A 156 -2.91 16.88 -6.05
C THR A 156 -1.99 17.82 -6.84
N SER A 157 -0.91 18.33 -6.24
CA SER A 157 0.03 19.25 -6.92
C SER A 157 1.24 18.56 -7.58
N ARG A 158 1.46 17.23 -7.40
CA ARG A 158 2.67 16.54 -7.89
C ARG A 158 2.45 15.18 -8.58
N LEU A 159 1.25 14.87 -9.06
CA LEU A 159 1.07 13.73 -9.97
C LEU A 159 -0.01 14.04 -11.01
N ILE A 160 0.38 14.72 -12.09
CA ILE A 160 -0.32 14.68 -13.38
C ILE A 160 0.64 14.01 -14.36
N LEU A 161 0.50 12.70 -14.51
CA LEU A 161 0.93 11.98 -15.72
C LEU A 161 -0.31 11.29 -16.27
N ILE A 162 -1.15 12.07 -16.97
CA ILE A 162 -2.15 11.52 -17.87
C ILE A 162 -1.44 11.41 -19.22
N PHE A 163 -0.98 10.21 -19.58
CA PHE A 163 -0.83 9.86 -20.99
C PHE A 163 -2.24 9.72 -21.56
N ALA A 164 -2.76 10.80 -22.14
CA ALA A 164 -3.87 10.71 -23.07
C ALA A 164 -3.28 10.15 -24.37
N TYR A 165 -3.57 8.88 -24.69
CA TYR A 165 -3.43 8.39 -26.05
C TYR A 165 -4.78 8.57 -26.75
N ALA A 166 -4.78 9.34 -27.84
CA ALA A 166 -5.83 9.34 -28.85
C ALA A 166 -5.40 8.41 -29.99
#